data_AF-A0A0F9MRA3-F1
#
_entry.id   AF-A0A0F9MRA3-F1
#
_cell.length_a   1.000
_cell.length_b   1.000
_cell.length_c   1.000
_cell.angle_alpha   90.00
_cell.angle_beta   90.00
_cell.angle_gamma   90.00
#
_symmetry.space_group_name_H-M   'P 1'
#
loop_
_entity.id
_entity.type
_entity.pdbx_description
1 polymer ?
#
loop_
_entity_poly.entity_id
_entity_poly.type
_entity_poly.pdbx_seq_one_letter_code
_entity_poly.pdbx_strand_id
1 'polypeptide(L)'
;MENNITALEDWPIISQYTREDALDDGVLVDLTQTDEWPEAGFTIPGACTIAVWNIINPEPMPSCQDMNGRLWDTLYMLKLAIARNGGG
;
A
#
# COMPACT_ATOMS: atom_id res chain seq x y z
N MET A 1 -1.03 17.92 -35.34
CA MET A 1 -2.18 17.22 -34.75
C MET A 1 -2.19 17.60 -33.28
N GLU A 2 -2.96 18.62 -32.94
CA GLU A 2 -3.08 19.11 -31.57
C GLU A 2 -3.92 18.12 -30.78
N ASN A 3 -3.34 17.54 -29.73
CA ASN A 3 -4.08 16.70 -28.80
C ASN A 3 -5.03 17.62 -28.00
N ASN A 4 -6.29 17.64 -28.41
CA ASN A 4 -7.34 18.44 -27.79
C ASN A 4 -7.82 17.76 -26.51
N ILE A 5 -7.09 17.98 -25.41
CA ILE A 5 -7.37 17.40 -24.08
C ILE A 5 -8.69 17.98 -23.49
N THR A 6 -9.20 19.09 -24.03
CA THR A 6 -10.44 19.77 -23.58
C THR A 6 -11.72 19.00 -23.89
N ALA A 7 -11.72 18.00 -24.78
CA ALA A 7 -12.94 17.24 -25.12
C ALA A 7 -13.48 16.37 -23.97
N LEU A 8 -12.71 16.20 -22.90
CA LEU A 8 -13.09 15.43 -21.71
C LEU A 8 -13.72 16.30 -20.60
N GLU A 9 -13.69 17.63 -20.70
CA GLU A 9 -14.22 18.54 -19.67
C GLU A 9 -15.76 18.56 -19.62
N ASP A 10 -16.43 18.27 -20.73
CA ASP A 10 -17.89 18.34 -20.86
C ASP A 10 -18.62 17.02 -20.52
N TRP A 11 -17.90 15.93 -20.24
CA TRP A 11 -18.50 14.62 -19.95
C TRP A 11 -18.62 14.39 -18.44
N PRO A 12 -19.82 14.09 -17.91
CA PRO A 12 -19.99 13.83 -16.49
C PRO A 12 -19.27 12.54 -16.08
N ILE A 13 -18.55 12.58 -14.95
CA ILE A 13 -17.97 11.39 -14.32
C ILE A 13 -19.12 10.44 -13.94
N ILE A 14 -19.11 9.22 -14.49
CA ILE A 14 -20.15 8.21 -14.22
C ILE A 14 -19.80 7.28 -13.04
N SER A 15 -18.52 7.20 -12.68
CA SER A 15 -18.00 6.42 -11.55
C SER A 15 -16.63 6.94 -11.16
N GLN A 16 -16.38 7.01 -9.86
CA GLN A 16 -15.07 7.29 -9.27
C GLN A 16 -14.79 6.19 -8.24
N TYR A 17 -13.55 5.71 -8.22
CA TYR A 17 -13.09 4.73 -7.24
C TYR A 17 -11.92 5.36 -6.49
N THR A 18 -12.14 5.65 -5.22
CA THR A 18 -11.21 6.37 -4.37
C THR A 18 -10.30 5.40 -3.61
N ARG A 19 -9.29 5.96 -2.95
CA ARG A 19 -8.45 5.19 -2.03
C ARG A 19 -9.27 4.68 -0.84
N GLU A 20 -10.24 5.45 -0.37
CA GLU A 20 -11.13 5.06 0.72
C GLU A 20 -11.97 3.85 0.31
N ASP A 21 -12.60 3.89 -0.87
CA ASP A 21 -13.33 2.75 -1.43
C ASP A 21 -12.42 1.50 -1.53
N ALA A 22 -11.16 1.67 -1.93
CA ALA A 22 -10.20 0.56 -2.02
C ALA A 22 -9.80 -0.05 -0.67
N LEU A 23 -9.78 0.77 0.40
CA LEU A 23 -9.52 0.31 1.76
C LEU A 23 -10.76 -0.41 2.32
N ASP A 24 -11.95 0.15 2.08
CA ASP A 24 -13.23 -0.42 2.50
C ASP A 24 -13.51 -1.77 1.82
N ASP A 25 -13.23 -1.88 0.53
CA ASP A 25 -13.34 -3.12 -0.25
C ASP A 25 -12.23 -4.14 0.08
N GLY A 26 -11.20 -3.75 0.85
CA GLY A 26 -10.09 -4.61 1.27
C GLY A 26 -9.09 -4.98 0.17
N VAL A 27 -9.20 -4.41 -1.03
CA VAL A 27 -8.19 -4.58 -2.10
C VAL A 27 -6.89 -3.87 -1.76
N LEU A 28 -6.97 -2.83 -0.93
CA LEU A 28 -5.86 -2.15 -0.30
C LEU A 28 -5.93 -2.39 1.21
N VAL A 29 -4.84 -2.85 1.81
CA VAL A 29 -4.73 -3.14 3.23
C VAL A 29 -3.96 -2.02 3.91
N ASP A 30 -4.61 -1.35 4.84
CA ASP A 30 -4.02 -0.28 5.64
C ASP A 30 -2.93 -0.83 6.57
N LEU A 31 -1.70 -0.35 6.41
CA LEU A 31 -0.57 -0.74 7.25
C LEU A 31 -0.41 0.19 8.44
N THR A 32 -1.01 1.39 8.42
CA THR A 32 -0.84 2.38 9.48
C THR A 32 -1.39 1.96 10.83
N GLN A 33 -2.30 0.98 10.82
CA GLN A 33 -2.91 0.40 12.00
C GLN A 33 -2.07 -0.72 12.62
N THR A 34 -0.97 -1.13 11.98
CA THR A 34 -0.04 -2.13 12.52
C THR A 34 0.99 -1.47 13.43
N ASP A 35 1.40 -2.16 14.50
CA ASP A 35 2.41 -1.65 15.43
C ASP A 35 3.78 -1.49 14.74
N GLU A 36 4.08 -2.35 13.77
CA GLU A 36 5.33 -2.36 13.00
C GLU A 36 5.52 -1.09 12.15
N TRP A 37 4.43 -0.43 11.74
CA TRP A 37 4.48 0.75 10.87
C TRP A 37 5.20 1.95 11.52
N PRO A 38 4.75 2.47 12.68
CA PRO A 38 5.47 3.52 13.37
C PRO A 38 6.83 3.04 13.90
N GLU A 39 6.95 1.79 14.32
CA GLU A 39 8.23 1.23 14.81
C GLU A 39 9.32 1.21 13.73
N ALA A 40 8.96 0.91 12.47
CA ALA A 40 9.89 0.97 11.35
C ALA A 40 10.32 2.41 11.01
N GLY A 41 9.64 3.41 11.58
CA GLY A 41 9.93 4.84 11.44
C GLY A 41 9.14 5.53 10.33
N PHE A 42 8.02 4.95 9.87
CA PHE A 42 7.14 5.60 8.90
C PHE A 42 6.20 6.59 9.59
N THR A 43 6.15 7.82 9.08
CA THR A 43 5.28 8.89 9.58
C THR A 43 4.13 9.23 8.64
N ILE A 44 4.27 8.85 7.36
CA ILE A 44 3.24 9.05 6.33
C ILE A 44 2.33 7.83 6.31
N PRO A 45 1.00 7.99 6.17
CA PRO A 45 0.10 6.86 6.01
C PRO A 45 0.44 6.00 4.78
N GLY A 46 0.47 4.68 4.96
CA GLY A 46 0.78 3.75 3.89
C GLY A 46 -0.08 2.50 3.93
N ALA A 47 -0.18 1.87 2.78
CA ALA A 47 -0.98 0.67 2.59
C ALA A 47 -0.33 -0.22 1.53
N CYS A 48 -0.63 -1.51 1.55
CA CYS A 48 -0.19 -2.45 0.52
C CYS A 48 -1.39 -3.09 -0.18
N THR A 49 -1.18 -3.70 -1.33
CA THR A 49 -2.27 -4.44 -2.00
C THR A 49 -2.57 -5.73 -1.25
N ILE A 50 -3.79 -6.23 -1.36
CA ILE A 50 -4.19 -7.52 -0.78
C ILE A 50 -3.29 -8.68 -1.23
N ALA A 51 -2.75 -8.63 -2.45
CA ALA A 51 -1.81 -9.62 -2.95
C ALA A 51 -0.48 -9.64 -2.16
N VAL A 52 0.04 -8.46 -1.81
CA VAL A 52 1.24 -8.34 -0.95
C VAL A 52 0.90 -8.74 0.48
N TRP A 53 -0.25 -8.30 1.00
CA TRP A 53 -0.70 -8.67 2.33
C TRP A 53 -0.82 -10.19 2.51
N ASN A 54 -1.37 -10.91 1.53
CA ASN A 54 -1.49 -12.36 1.57
C ASN A 54 -0.12 -13.09 1.52
N ILE A 55 0.94 -12.42 1.05
CA ILE A 55 2.31 -12.93 1.15
C ILE A 55 2.86 -12.69 2.56
N ILE A 56 2.52 -11.56 3.19
CA ILE A 56 2.97 -11.22 4.55
C ILE A 56 2.24 -12.09 5.59
N ASN A 57 0.92 -12.19 5.48
CA ASN A 57 0.04 -12.91 6.39
C ASN A 57 -0.72 -14.06 5.67
N PRO A 58 -0.02 -15.09 5.18
CA PRO A 58 -0.67 -16.23 4.56
C PRO A 58 -1.42 -17.09 5.59
N GLU A 59 -2.53 -17.66 5.17
CA GLU A 59 -3.26 -18.68 5.94
C GLU A 59 -3.20 -20.03 5.18
N PRO A 60 -2.58 -21.08 5.76
CA PRO A 60 -1.94 -21.12 7.07
C PRO A 60 -0.56 -20.44 7.10
N MET A 61 -0.20 -19.87 8.25
CA MET A 61 1.15 -19.33 8.47
C MET A 61 2.18 -20.47 8.48
N PRO A 62 3.31 -20.36 7.74
CA PRO A 62 4.39 -21.33 7.79
C PRO A 62 4.94 -21.54 9.21
N SER A 63 5.35 -22.76 9.51
CA SER A 63 5.98 -23.10 10.80
C SER A 63 7.20 -22.21 11.07
N CYS A 64 7.34 -21.74 12.31
CA CYS A 64 8.44 -20.86 12.76
C CYS A 64 8.46 -19.48 12.10
N GLN A 65 7.34 -19.02 11.55
CA GLN A 65 7.15 -17.65 11.06
C GLN A 65 5.93 -17.04 11.74
N ASP A 66 5.92 -15.72 11.89
CA ASP A 66 4.78 -14.95 12.36
C ASP A 66 4.54 -13.75 11.43
N MET A 67 3.33 -13.19 11.50
CA MET A 67 2.92 -12.06 10.66
C MET A 67 3.81 -10.83 10.89
N ASN A 68 4.09 -10.53 12.16
CA ASN A 68 4.79 -9.33 12.60
C ASN A 68 6.22 -9.28 12.06
N GLY A 69 6.97 -10.38 12.18
CA GLY A 69 8.34 -10.49 11.66
C GLY A 69 8.39 -10.38 10.13
N ARG A 70 7.44 -10.99 9.42
CA ARG A 70 7.36 -10.88 7.95
C ARG A 70 7.00 -9.47 7.49
N LEU A 71 6.12 -8.80 8.23
CA LEU A 71 5.81 -7.40 7.99
C LEU A 71 7.05 -6.54 8.23
N TRP A 72 7.77 -6.77 9.33
CA TRP A 72 9.01 -6.07 9.66
C TRP A 72 10.06 -6.20 8.55
N ASP A 73 10.30 -7.42 8.06
CA ASP A 73 11.22 -7.66 6.94
C ASP A 73 10.83 -6.85 5.70
N THR A 74 9.53 -6.81 5.39
CA THR A 74 9.00 -6.06 4.25
C THR A 74 9.19 -4.55 4.42
N LEU A 75 8.83 -4.02 5.60
CA LEU A 75 8.98 -2.60 5.94
C LEU A 75 10.44 -2.16 5.95
N TYR A 76 11.34 -3.01 6.45
CA TYR A 76 12.76 -2.75 6.44
C TYR A 76 13.30 -2.69 5.00
N MET A 77 12.90 -3.63 4.13
CA MET A 77 13.29 -3.62 2.72
C MET A 77 12.73 -2.40 1.98
N LEU A 78 11.50 -1.98 2.28
CA LEU A 78 10.92 -0.73 1.77
C LEU A 78 11.76 0.48 2.19
N LYS A 79 12.13 0.58 3.47
CA LYS A 79 12.98 1.66 4.01
C LYS A 79 14.33 1.73 3.30
N LEU A 80 14.98 0.58 3.09
CA LEU A 80 16.24 0.52 2.34
C LEU A 80 16.06 0.97 0.88
N ALA A 81 14.97 0.58 0.22
CA ALA A 81 14.69 1.00 -1.16
C ALA A 81 14.46 2.51 -1.27
N ILE A 82 13.74 3.11 -0.33
CA ILE A 82 13.52 4.57 -0.25
C ILE A 82 14.86 5.29 -0.07
N ALA A 83 15.67 4.87 0.91
CA ALA A 83 16.97 5.49 1.21
C ALA A 83 17.93 5.42 0.01
N ARG A 84 17.94 4.29 -0.73
CA ARG A 84 18.75 4.12 -1.94
C ARG A 84 18.39 5.09 -3.06
N ASN A 85 17.14 5.54 -3.12
CA ASN A 85 16.64 6.45 -4.15
C ASN A 85 16.74 7.94 -3.73
N GLY A 86 17.34 8.23 -2.58
CA GLY A 86 17.59 9.61 -2.10
C GLY A 86 16.35 10.33 -1.57
N GLY A 87 15.24 9.62 -1.36
CA GLY A 87 14.06 10.15 -0.67
C GLY A 87 14.23 10.01 0.84
N GLY A 88 14.15 11.13 1.55
CA GLY A 88 14.03 11.19 3.01
C GLY A 88 12.66 11.74 3.39
#